data_AF-A0A7C5W1R4-F1
#
_entry.id   AF-A0A7C5W1R4-F1
#
_cell.length_a   1.000
_cell.length_b   1.000
_cell.length_c   1.000
_cell.angle_alpha   90.00
_cell.angle_beta   90.00
_cell.angle_gamma   90.00
#
_symmetry.space_group_name_H-M   'P 1'
#
loop_
_entity.id
_entity.type
_entity.pdbx_description
1 polymer ?
#
loop_
_entity_poly.entity_id
_entity_poly.type
_entity_poly.pdbx_seq_one_letter_code
_entity_poly.pdbx_strand_id
1 'polypeptide(L)'
;IVNSMEEAFRDADVVYPKSWAPFAVMQKRTELLKKGDKEGLKELERECLNNNAKFKNWECNENLMRLTKNGNALYMHCLPADISSVSCKEGEVSKGVFEKYRIHTYDEASYKPFVIAAMILLSRFKDPHKVLNSLFTKKTKRVR
;
A
#
# COMPACT_ATOMS: atom_id res chain seq x y z
N ILE A 1 -19.55 2.40 -3.07
CA ILE A 1 -18.55 2.25 -4.16
C ILE A 1 -18.79 3.40 -5.10
N VAL A 2 -17.75 4.16 -5.40
CA VAL A 2 -17.80 5.35 -6.26
C VAL A 2 -16.76 5.21 -7.37
N ASN A 3 -16.91 5.95 -8.45
CA ASN A 3 -16.05 5.82 -9.64
C ASN A 3 -15.16 7.06 -9.88
N SER A 4 -15.08 7.98 -8.91
CA SER A 4 -14.18 9.13 -8.95
C SER A 4 -13.35 9.22 -7.67
N MET A 5 -12.12 9.71 -7.79
CA MET A 5 -11.21 9.87 -6.66
C MET A 5 -11.66 11.05 -5.79
N GLU A 6 -12.16 12.13 -6.40
CA GLU A 6 -12.65 13.34 -5.75
C GLU A 6 -13.83 13.05 -4.81
N GLU A 7 -14.78 12.21 -5.24
CA GLU A 7 -15.92 11.81 -4.41
C GLU A 7 -15.49 10.99 -3.20
N ALA A 8 -14.52 10.07 -3.38
CA ALA A 8 -13.97 9.28 -2.29
C ALA A 8 -13.11 10.11 -1.32
N PHE A 9 -12.44 11.16 -1.80
CA PHE A 9 -11.58 12.03 -0.98
C PHE A 9 -12.37 13.06 -0.18
N ARG A 10 -13.57 13.43 -0.63
CA ARG A 10 -14.38 14.46 0.03
C ARG A 10 -14.71 14.07 1.47
N ASP A 11 -14.35 14.96 2.41
CA ASP A 11 -14.59 14.80 3.84
C ASP A 11 -13.97 13.54 4.48
N ALA A 12 -13.05 12.87 3.77
CA ALA A 12 -12.37 11.68 4.29
C ALA A 12 -11.46 12.02 5.48
N ASP A 13 -11.50 11.20 6.53
CA ASP A 13 -10.54 11.24 7.64
C ASP A 13 -9.20 10.55 7.29
N VAL A 14 -9.25 9.55 6.41
CA VAL A 14 -8.12 8.72 5.98
C VAL A 14 -8.23 8.46 4.49
N VAL A 15 -7.11 8.48 3.78
CA VAL A 15 -7.03 8.10 2.36
C VAL A 15 -5.93 7.05 2.14
N TYR A 16 -6.23 6.05 1.31
CA TYR A 16 -5.30 4.98 0.93
C TYR A 16 -5.27 4.80 -0.59
N PRO A 17 -4.64 5.72 -1.34
CA PRO A 17 -4.57 5.65 -2.79
C PRO A 17 -3.41 4.74 -3.23
N LYS A 18 -3.74 3.55 -3.76
CA LYS A 18 -2.79 2.55 -4.25
C LYS A 18 -3.28 2.01 -5.59
N SER A 19 -2.38 1.80 -6.55
CA SER A 19 -2.76 1.17 -7.82
C SER A 19 -2.96 -0.34 -7.68
N TRP A 20 -3.88 -0.92 -8.45
CA TRP A 20 -4.04 -2.36 -8.62
C TRP A 20 -4.43 -2.71 -10.07
N ALA A 21 -4.07 -3.91 -10.52
CA ALA A 21 -4.53 -4.42 -11.80
C ALA A 21 -5.96 -4.99 -11.67
N PRO A 22 -6.84 -4.82 -12.69
CA PRO A 22 -8.16 -5.43 -12.68
C PRO A 22 -8.10 -6.95 -12.45
N PHE A 23 -9.07 -7.50 -11.73
CA PHE A 23 -9.10 -8.93 -11.41
C PHE A 23 -9.04 -9.83 -12.66
N ALA A 24 -9.80 -9.48 -13.71
CA ALA A 24 -9.81 -10.21 -14.96
C ALA A 24 -8.43 -10.23 -15.67
N VAL A 25 -7.67 -9.14 -15.59
CA VAL A 25 -6.28 -9.08 -16.08
C VAL A 25 -5.41 -10.09 -15.32
N MET A 26 -5.58 -10.16 -14.00
CA MET A 26 -4.81 -11.10 -13.17
C MET A 26 -5.15 -12.56 -13.48
N GLN A 27 -6.42 -12.88 -13.78
CA GLN A 27 -6.82 -14.23 -14.22
C GLN A 27 -6.11 -14.61 -15.54
N LYS A 28 -6.20 -13.75 -16.57
CA LYS A 28 -5.53 -13.97 -17.86
C LYS A 28 -4.01 -14.09 -17.68
N ARG A 29 -3.41 -13.22 -16.86
CA ARG A 29 -1.97 -13.28 -16.53
C ARG A 29 -1.59 -14.62 -15.91
N THR A 30 -2.38 -15.15 -14.96
CA THR A 30 -2.11 -16.45 -14.33
C THR A 30 -2.16 -17.60 -15.33
N GLU A 31 -3.11 -17.60 -16.26
CA GLU A 31 -3.20 -18.61 -17.31
C GLU A 31 -1.99 -18.58 -18.25
N LEU A 32 -1.59 -17.38 -18.71
CA LEU A 32 -0.42 -17.20 -19.57
C LEU A 32 0.87 -17.64 -18.87
N LEU A 33 1.05 -17.27 -17.59
CA LEU A 33 2.19 -17.71 -16.77
C LEU A 33 2.26 -19.23 -16.64
N LYS A 34 1.14 -19.90 -16.35
CA LYS A 34 1.08 -21.36 -16.22
C LYS A 34 1.45 -22.07 -17.53
N LYS A 35 1.13 -21.47 -18.68
CA LYS A 35 1.49 -21.98 -20.01
C LYS A 35 2.93 -21.63 -20.43
N GLY A 36 3.63 -20.79 -19.68
CA GLY A 36 4.95 -20.27 -20.06
C GLY A 36 4.91 -19.33 -21.27
N ASP A 37 3.76 -18.73 -21.57
CA ASP A 37 3.54 -17.89 -22.75
C ASP A 37 4.11 -16.48 -22.54
N LYS A 38 5.37 -16.29 -22.92
CA LYS A 38 6.08 -15.03 -22.76
C LYS A 38 5.58 -13.93 -23.70
N GLU A 39 5.15 -14.28 -24.91
CA GLU A 39 4.68 -13.27 -25.88
C GLU A 39 3.29 -12.77 -25.51
N GLY A 40 2.38 -13.67 -25.11
CA GLY A 40 1.08 -13.28 -24.58
C GLY A 40 1.18 -12.41 -23.33
N LEU A 41 2.19 -12.62 -22.47
CA LEU A 41 2.44 -11.77 -21.31
C LEU A 41 2.87 -10.35 -21.70
N LYS A 42 3.76 -10.20 -22.69
CA LYS A 42 4.18 -8.87 -23.19
C LYS A 42 3.01 -8.12 -23.84
N GLU A 43 2.16 -8.83 -24.57
CA GLU A 43 0.97 -8.25 -25.17
C GLU A 43 -0.01 -7.77 -24.09
N LEU A 44 -0.32 -8.63 -23.10
CA LEU A 44 -1.18 -8.27 -21.98
C LEU A 44 -0.64 -7.05 -21.20
N GLU A 45 0.68 -7.01 -20.94
CA GLU A 45 1.31 -5.87 -20.28
C GLU A 45 1.11 -4.57 -21.07
N ARG A 46 1.29 -4.60 -22.39
CA ARG A 46 1.07 -3.43 -23.27
C ARG A 46 -0.38 -2.96 -23.24
N GLU A 47 -1.35 -3.88 -23.28
CA GLU A 47 -2.77 -3.58 -23.12
C GLU A 47 -3.04 -2.88 -21.78
N CYS A 48 -2.47 -3.39 -20.69
CA CYS A 48 -2.64 -2.84 -19.35
C CYS A 48 -2.04 -1.44 -19.21
N LEU A 49 -0.82 -1.22 -19.72
CA LEU A 49 -0.17 0.10 -19.70
C LEU A 49 -1.00 1.13 -20.48
N ASN A 50 -1.50 0.77 -21.66
CA ASN A 50 -2.37 1.63 -22.46
C ASN A 50 -3.70 1.93 -21.77
N ASN A 51 -4.26 0.96 -21.04
CA ASN A 51 -5.48 1.19 -20.26
C ASN A 51 -5.22 2.14 -19.09
N ASN A 52 -4.18 1.89 -18.30
CA ASN A 52 -3.85 2.68 -17.11
C ASN A 52 -3.48 4.12 -17.48
N ALA A 53 -2.85 4.33 -18.65
CA ALA A 53 -2.50 5.65 -19.16
C ALA A 53 -3.71 6.58 -19.35
N LYS A 54 -4.93 6.04 -19.46
CA LYS A 54 -6.18 6.84 -19.55
C LYS A 54 -6.57 7.48 -18.21
N PHE A 55 -6.00 7.01 -17.10
CA PHE A 55 -6.38 7.37 -15.73
C PHE A 55 -5.22 7.98 -14.94
N LYS A 56 -4.24 8.59 -15.62
CA LYS A 56 -3.09 9.25 -14.97
C LYS A 56 -3.47 10.37 -14.01
N ASN A 57 -4.69 10.90 -14.14
CA ASN A 57 -5.24 11.89 -13.20
C ASN A 57 -5.56 11.30 -11.81
N TRP A 58 -5.51 9.98 -11.63
CA TRP A 58 -5.68 9.30 -10.35
C TRP A 58 -4.38 9.32 -9.54
N GLU A 59 -3.89 10.52 -9.26
CA GLU A 59 -2.71 10.78 -8.44
C GLU A 59 -3.13 11.49 -7.16
N CYS A 60 -2.69 10.99 -6.00
CA CYS A 60 -2.85 11.68 -4.73
C CYS A 60 -1.97 12.93 -4.68
N ASN A 61 -2.56 14.08 -4.99
CA ASN A 61 -1.89 15.38 -4.97
C ASN A 61 -2.53 16.34 -3.96
N GLU A 62 -1.92 17.51 -3.81
CA GLU A 62 -2.33 18.54 -2.87
C GLU A 62 -3.75 19.04 -3.13
N ASN A 63 -4.24 19.02 -4.38
CA ASN A 63 -5.59 19.44 -4.72
C ASN A 63 -6.63 18.46 -4.17
N LEU A 64 -6.38 17.16 -4.33
CA LEU A 64 -7.23 16.11 -3.76
C LEU A 64 -7.18 16.11 -2.23
N MET A 65 -5.98 16.26 -1.65
CA MET A 65 -5.84 16.32 -0.19
C MET A 65 -6.64 17.47 0.44
N ARG A 66 -6.81 18.61 -0.25
CA ARG A 66 -7.66 19.72 0.22
C ARG A 66 -9.15 19.39 0.29
N LEU A 67 -9.64 18.38 -0.45
CA LEU A 67 -11.03 17.94 -0.40
C LEU A 67 -11.32 17.11 0.86
N THR A 68 -10.29 16.57 1.50
CA THR A 68 -10.42 15.74 2.68
C THR A 68 -10.86 16.54 3.90
N LYS A 69 -11.24 15.86 4.98
CA LYS A 69 -11.65 16.52 6.21
C LYS A 69 -10.54 17.44 6.72
N ASN A 70 -10.88 18.72 6.88
CA ASN A 70 -9.93 19.78 7.25
C ASN A 70 -8.72 19.92 6.30
N GLY A 71 -8.80 19.37 5.08
CA GLY A 71 -7.68 19.31 4.13
C GLY A 71 -6.47 18.52 4.63
N ASN A 72 -6.66 17.62 5.61
CA ASN A 72 -5.56 16.98 6.34
C ASN A 72 -5.88 15.53 6.75
N ALA A 73 -6.55 14.75 5.90
CA ALA A 73 -6.67 13.30 6.11
C ALA A 73 -5.32 12.64 6.39
N LEU A 74 -5.34 11.54 7.13
CA LEU A 74 -4.18 10.65 7.22
C LEU A 74 -3.97 9.98 5.86
N TYR A 75 -2.87 10.30 5.20
CA TYR A 75 -2.40 9.54 4.04
C TYR A 75 -1.72 8.26 4.50
N MET A 76 -2.15 7.12 3.95
CA MET A 76 -1.59 5.80 4.22
C MET A 76 -1.13 5.13 2.92
N HIS A 77 -0.04 4.38 2.99
CA HIS A 77 0.50 3.65 1.85
C HIS A 77 1.54 2.60 2.26
N CYS A 78 1.44 1.38 1.74
CA CYS A 78 2.21 0.22 2.21
C CYS A 78 3.73 0.23 1.93
N LEU A 79 4.18 1.13 1.06
CA LEU A 79 5.53 1.25 0.51
C LEU A 79 6.00 0.04 -0.36
N PRO A 80 6.83 0.28 -1.39
CA PRO A 80 7.16 1.59 -1.95
C PRO A 80 5.95 2.22 -2.65
N ALA A 81 5.91 3.56 -2.64
CA ALA A 81 4.96 4.35 -3.44
C ALA A 81 5.63 4.78 -4.75
N ASP A 82 4.84 4.88 -5.82
CA ASP A 82 5.29 5.52 -7.05
C ASP A 82 5.15 7.04 -6.90
N ILE A 83 6.26 7.71 -6.59
CA ILE A 83 6.29 9.15 -6.29
C ILE A 83 6.62 9.91 -7.59
N SER A 84 5.68 10.75 -8.03
CA SER A 84 5.84 11.55 -9.24
C SER A 84 7.08 12.44 -9.18
N SER A 85 7.85 12.43 -10.26
CA SER A 85 9.14 13.12 -10.42
C SER A 85 10.25 12.69 -9.44
N VAL A 86 10.10 11.55 -8.76
CA VAL A 86 11.14 10.97 -7.89
C VAL A 86 11.46 9.54 -8.30
N SER A 87 10.51 8.61 -8.19
CA SER A 87 10.71 7.22 -8.61
C SER A 87 10.23 6.94 -10.03
N CYS A 88 9.32 7.78 -10.54
CA CYS A 88 8.75 7.67 -11.88
C CYS A 88 8.32 9.06 -12.38
N LYS A 89 8.00 9.17 -13.67
CA LYS A 89 7.54 10.44 -14.27
C LYS A 89 6.18 10.88 -13.71
N GLU A 90 5.22 9.94 -13.68
CA GLU A 90 3.84 10.11 -13.24
C GLU A 90 3.49 8.87 -12.40
N GLY A 91 3.06 9.06 -11.15
CA GLY A 91 2.89 7.99 -10.16
C GLY A 91 1.58 8.07 -9.37
N GLU A 92 1.58 7.40 -8.23
CA GLU A 92 0.44 7.28 -7.30
C GLU A 92 0.26 8.54 -6.43
N VAL A 93 1.34 9.26 -6.14
CA VAL A 93 1.36 10.38 -5.17
C VAL A 93 2.35 11.47 -5.58
N SER A 94 2.00 12.72 -5.34
CA SER A 94 2.90 13.85 -5.57
C SER A 94 4.04 13.86 -4.54
N LYS A 95 5.20 14.40 -4.93
CA LYS A 95 6.37 14.54 -4.03
C LYS A 95 6.03 15.29 -2.73
N GLY A 96 5.25 16.37 -2.83
CA GLY A 96 4.91 17.21 -1.68
C GLY A 96 3.98 16.52 -0.69
N VAL A 97 2.95 15.82 -1.19
CA VAL A 97 2.08 14.98 -0.34
C VAL A 97 2.89 13.87 0.32
N PHE A 98 3.71 13.12 -0.43
CA PHE A 98 4.48 12.04 0.17
C PHE A 98 5.43 12.55 1.26
N GLU A 99 6.16 13.66 1.02
CA GLU A 99 7.09 14.20 2.02
C GLU A 99 6.37 14.63 3.30
N LYS A 100 5.18 15.26 3.20
CA LYS A 100 4.38 15.66 4.35
C LYS A 100 4.02 14.47 5.26
N TYR A 101 3.75 13.29 4.69
CA TYR A 101 3.32 12.09 5.41
C TYR A 101 4.38 11.00 5.51
N ARG A 102 5.62 11.28 5.11
CA ARG A 102 6.70 10.28 5.03
C ARG A 102 6.88 9.52 6.35
N ILE A 103 6.96 10.24 7.47
CA ILE A 103 7.10 9.63 8.79
C ILE A 103 5.89 8.75 9.14
N HIS A 104 4.67 9.20 8.85
CA HIS A 104 3.47 8.39 9.08
C HIS A 104 3.50 7.07 8.29
N THR A 105 3.95 7.06 7.03
CA THR A 105 4.08 5.81 6.26
C THR A 105 5.18 4.88 6.80
N TYR A 106 6.23 5.44 7.41
CA TYR A 106 7.30 4.66 8.02
C TYR A 106 6.82 4.03 9.34
N ASP A 107 6.10 4.80 10.14
CA ASP A 107 5.45 4.31 11.35
C ASP A 107 4.42 3.23 10.99
N GLU A 108 3.58 3.43 9.97
CA GLU A 108 2.65 2.42 9.43
C GLU A 108 3.39 1.10 9.11
N ALA A 109 4.48 1.18 8.32
CA ALA A 109 5.25 0.01 7.94
C ALA A 109 5.93 -0.69 9.13
N SER A 110 6.28 0.07 10.19
CA SER A 110 6.96 -0.45 11.39
C SER A 110 6.14 -1.48 12.16
N TYR A 111 4.81 -1.49 12.00
CA TYR A 111 3.93 -2.45 12.68
C TYR A 111 3.96 -3.85 12.05
N LYS A 112 4.29 -3.96 10.75
CA LYS A 112 4.19 -5.24 10.01
C LYS A 112 5.02 -6.38 10.64
N PRO A 113 6.28 -6.19 11.08
CA PRO A 113 7.02 -7.23 11.78
C PRO A 113 6.34 -7.71 13.07
N PHE A 114 5.74 -6.80 13.84
CA PHE A 114 5.06 -7.15 15.10
C PHE A 114 3.76 -7.89 14.87
N VAL A 115 3.00 -7.53 13.82
CA VAL A 115 1.78 -8.26 13.43
C VAL A 115 2.13 -9.71 13.05
N ILE A 116 3.17 -9.92 12.23
CA ILE A 116 3.63 -11.26 11.86
C ILE A 116 4.11 -12.04 13.09
N ALA A 117 4.87 -11.41 13.99
CA ALA A 117 5.32 -12.05 15.22
C ALA A 117 4.14 -12.45 16.13
N ALA A 118 3.10 -11.61 16.22
CA ALA A 118 1.88 -11.93 16.94
C ALA A 118 1.15 -13.12 16.32
N MET A 119 1.01 -13.18 14.99
CA MET A 119 0.43 -14.34 14.29
C MET A 119 1.19 -15.64 14.60
N ILE A 120 2.52 -15.59 14.62
CA ILE A 120 3.36 -16.75 14.98
C ILE A 120 3.13 -17.13 16.45
N LEU A 121 3.18 -16.16 17.38
CA LEU A 121 2.98 -16.42 18.81
C LEU A 121 1.63 -17.09 19.09
N LEU A 122 0.56 -16.54 18.52
CA LEU A 122 -0.82 -17.02 18.72
C LEU A 122 -1.06 -18.41 18.11
N SER A 123 -0.35 -18.76 17.04
CA SER A 123 -0.49 -20.09 16.41
C SER A 123 0.40 -21.16 17.05
N ARG A 124 1.45 -20.77 17.79
CA ARG A 124 2.44 -21.70 18.36
C ARG A 124 2.22 -22.02 19.83
N PHE A 125 1.55 -21.14 20.58
CA PHE A 125 1.39 -21.29 22.03
C PHE A 125 -0.08 -21.21 22.43
N LYS A 126 -0.53 -22.21 23.20
CA LYS A 126 -1.90 -22.24 23.75
C LYS A 126 -2.19 -21.07 24.70
N ASP A 127 -1.17 -20.63 25.44
CA ASP A 127 -1.25 -19.50 26.37
C ASP A 127 -0.14 -18.47 26.04
N PRO A 128 -0.39 -17.56 25.08
CA PRO A 128 0.57 -16.52 24.70
C PRO A 128 0.84 -15.53 25.84
N HIS A 129 -0.13 -15.30 26.74
CA HIS A 129 0.04 -14.42 27.90
C HIS A 129 1.13 -14.95 28.84
N LYS A 130 1.11 -16.24 29.16
CA LYS A 130 2.15 -16.88 29.99
C LYS A 130 3.54 -16.76 29.35
N VAL A 131 3.65 -16.90 28.02
CA VAL A 131 4.92 -16.74 27.30
C VAL A 131 5.44 -15.31 27.42
N LEU A 132 4.59 -14.31 27.13
CA LEU A 132 4.97 -12.90 27.22
C LEU A 132 5.38 -12.50 28.64
N ASN A 133 4.63 -12.95 29.66
CA ASN A 133 4.97 -12.68 31.06
C ASN A 133 6.33 -13.28 31.43
N SER A 134 6.62 -14.51 30.99
CA SER A 134 7.92 -15.14 31.21
C SER A 134 9.07 -14.37 30.58
N LEU A 135 8.91 -13.88 29.34
CA LEU A 135 9.91 -13.06 28.65
C LEU A 135 10.13 -11.72 29.38
N PHE A 136 9.04 -11.09 29.81
CA PHE A 136 9.10 -9.85 30.58
C PHE A 136 9.84 -10.01 31.91
N THR A 137 9.60 -11.09 32.66
CA THR A 137 10.31 -11.37 33.92
C THR A 137 11.79 -11.66 33.71
N LYS A 138 12.15 -12.42 32.67
CA LYS A 138 13.55 -12.79 32.37
C LYS A 138 14.43 -11.59 32.03
N LYS A 139 13.86 -10.50 31.49
CA LYS A 139 14.55 -9.24 31.15
C LYS A 139 15.85 -9.44 30.36
N THR A 140 15.89 -10.43 29.47
CA THR A 140 17.08 -10.70 28.65
C THR A 140 17.33 -9.52 27.72
N LYS A 141 18.52 -8.91 27.81
CA LYS A 141 18.89 -7.76 26.98
C LYS A 141 18.95 -8.16 25.50
N ARG A 142 18.31 -7.36 24.65
CA ARG A 142 18.32 -7.55 23.18
C ARG A 142 19.70 -7.26 22.58
N VAL A 143 20.36 -6.21 23.06
CA VAL A 143 21.71 -5.78 22.63
C VAL A 143 22.61 -5.83 23.86
N ARG A 144 23.83 -6.34 23.69
CA ARG A 144 24.81 -6.51 24.78
C ARG A 144 25.41 -5.18 25.21
#